data_AF-A0A7C2SR47-F1
#
_entry.id   AF-A0A7C2SR47-F1
#
_cell.length_a   1.000
_cell.length_b   1.000
_cell.length_c   1.000
_cell.angle_alpha   90.00
_cell.angle_beta   90.00
_cell.angle_gamma   90.00
#
_symmetry.space_group_name_H-M   'P 1'
#
loop_
_entity.id
_entity.type
_entity.pdbx_description
1 polymer ?
#
loop_
_entity_poly.entity_id
_entity_poly.type
_entity_poly.pdbx_seq_one_letter_code
_entity_poly.pdbx_strand_id
1 'polypeptide(L)'
;MSANLWADFSELPFREQLLKTALRLTRNREDAEDLVQETYLKAFRHWGRFQPGTNLKAWLFKIMKNTFINLYRRQKAVPPQADFAELEETMEGQILSE
;
A
#
# COMPACT_ATOMS: atom_id res chain seq x y z
N MET A 1 -29.41 19.76 -1.73
CA MET A 1 -27.94 19.60 -1.69
C MET A 1 -27.66 18.23 -1.08
N SER A 2 -27.40 17.22 -1.91
CA SER A 2 -27.25 15.85 -1.44
C SER A 2 -25.99 15.74 -0.58
N ALA A 3 -26.19 15.35 0.68
CA ALA A 3 -25.12 14.89 1.54
C ALA A 3 -24.52 13.61 0.93
N ASN A 4 -23.29 13.68 0.44
CA ASN A 4 -22.53 12.48 0.11
C ASN A 4 -22.07 11.85 1.42
N LEU A 5 -22.87 10.89 1.90
CA LEU A 5 -22.66 10.13 3.14
C LEU A 5 -21.48 9.13 3.07
N TRP A 6 -20.79 9.07 1.94
CA TRP A 6 -19.56 8.31 1.70
C TRP A 6 -18.43 9.33 1.75
N ALA A 7 -17.76 9.42 2.90
CA ALA A 7 -16.75 10.44 3.18
C ALA A 7 -15.77 10.58 2.02
N ASP A 8 -15.75 11.77 1.39
CA ASP A 8 -14.78 12.06 0.35
C ASP A 8 -13.38 12.10 0.99
N PHE A 9 -12.54 11.13 0.65
CA PHE A 9 -11.16 11.07 1.12
C PHE A 9 -10.36 12.32 0.69
N SER A 10 -10.86 13.11 -0.28
CA SER A 10 -10.28 14.38 -0.71
C SER A 10 -10.14 15.39 0.44
N GLU A 11 -11.08 15.39 1.39
CA GLU A 11 -11.17 16.36 2.49
C GLU A 11 -10.32 15.96 3.72
N LEU A 12 -9.57 14.85 3.64
CA LEU A 12 -8.82 14.36 4.79
C LEU A 12 -7.59 15.22 5.12
N PRO A 13 -7.27 15.39 6.43
CA PRO A 13 -6.17 16.25 6.86
C PRO A 13 -4.83 15.85 6.24
N PHE A 14 -4.17 16.81 5.60
CA PHE A 14 -2.86 16.67 4.98
C PHE A 14 -2.78 15.76 3.75
N ARG A 15 -3.93 15.46 3.11
CA ARG A 15 -3.98 14.57 1.95
C ARG A 15 -3.04 14.99 0.83
N GLU A 16 -3.06 16.26 0.43
CA GLU A 16 -2.21 16.75 -0.66
C GLU A 16 -0.72 16.57 -0.36
N GLN A 17 -0.30 16.83 0.88
CA GLN A 17 1.09 16.68 1.28
C GLN A 17 1.50 15.21 1.34
N LEU A 18 0.63 14.33 1.84
CA LEU A 18 0.85 12.88 1.81
C LEU A 18 0.93 12.39 0.36
N LEU A 19 0.01 12.79 -0.51
CA LEU A 19 -0.02 12.38 -1.91
C LEU A 19 1.23 12.83 -2.68
N LYS A 20 1.64 14.09 -2.49
CA LYS A 20 2.88 14.61 -3.11
C LYS A 20 4.12 13.83 -2.67
N THR A 21 4.14 13.30 -1.45
CA THR A 21 5.23 12.46 -0.97
C THR A 21 5.09 11.01 -1.45
N ALA A 22 3.89 10.45 -1.44
CA ALA A 22 3.60 9.12 -1.97
C ALA A 22 4.01 9.00 -3.44
N LEU A 23 3.67 10.00 -4.27
CA LEU A 23 4.09 10.09 -5.68
C LEU A 23 5.61 10.02 -5.86
N ARG A 24 6.38 10.62 -4.95
CA ARG A 24 7.85 10.56 -4.99
C ARG A 24 8.39 9.19 -4.60
N LEU A 25 7.66 8.44 -3.78
CA LEU A 25 8.03 7.09 -3.33
C LEU A 25 7.68 6.02 -4.36
N THR A 26 6.46 6.06 -4.91
CA THR A 26 5.92 5.02 -5.80
C THR A 26 6.25 5.27 -7.26
N ARG A 27 6.41 6.55 -7.67
CA ARG A 27 6.54 6.97 -9.08
C ARG A 27 5.36 6.57 -9.97
N ASN A 28 4.25 6.14 -9.38
CA ASN A 28 3.00 5.79 -10.03
C ASN A 28 1.85 6.49 -9.28
N ARG A 29 0.92 7.08 -10.03
CA ARG A 29 -0.20 7.85 -9.47
C ARG A 29 -1.19 7.00 -8.70
N GLU A 30 -1.55 5.83 -9.22
CA GLU A 30 -2.50 4.88 -8.63
C GLU A 30 -1.93 4.29 -7.34
N ASP A 31 -0.70 3.77 -7.39
CA ASP A 31 0.01 3.28 -6.20
C ASP A 31 0.15 4.36 -5.11
N ALA A 32 0.30 5.63 -5.52
CA ALA A 32 0.36 6.74 -4.58
C ALA A 32 -0.99 7.01 -3.90
N GLU A 33 -2.11 6.87 -4.62
CA GLU A 33 -3.45 6.96 -4.02
C GLU A 33 -3.69 5.83 -3.04
N ASP A 34 -3.36 4.61 -3.44
CA ASP A 34 -3.52 3.43 -2.59
C ASP A 34 -2.69 3.54 -1.32
N LEU A 35 -1.45 4.02 -1.43
CA LEU A 35 -0.60 4.26 -0.26
C LEU A 35 -1.21 5.31 0.68
N VAL A 36 -1.81 6.39 0.15
CA VAL A 36 -2.47 7.43 0.95
C VAL A 36 -3.73 6.88 1.62
N GLN A 37 -4.56 6.14 0.88
CA GLN A 37 -5.77 5.51 1.40
C GLN A 37 -5.44 4.53 2.53
N GLU A 38 -4.48 3.62 2.32
CA GLU A 38 -4.06 2.66 3.34
C GLU A 38 -3.42 3.34 4.56
N THR A 39 -2.75 4.48 4.35
CA THR A 39 -2.24 5.32 5.45
C THR A 39 -3.38 5.79 6.34
N TYR A 40 -4.45 6.34 5.76
CA TYR A 40 -5.61 6.78 6.54
C TYR A 40 -6.33 5.62 7.21
N LEU A 41 -6.55 4.50 6.51
CA LEU A 41 -7.16 3.30 7.10
C LEU A 41 -6.40 2.83 8.34
N LYS A 42 -5.07 2.78 8.27
CA LYS A 42 -4.23 2.44 9.43
C LYS A 42 -4.25 3.51 10.52
N ALA A 43 -4.28 4.78 10.14
CA ALA A 43 -4.40 5.88 11.10
C ALA A 43 -5.71 5.77 11.88
N PHE A 44 -6.84 5.49 11.22
CA PHE A 44 -8.12 5.26 11.88
C PHE A 44 -8.08 4.03 12.80
N ARG A 45 -7.55 2.89 12.32
CA ARG A 45 -7.38 1.67 13.15
C ARG A 45 -6.51 1.90 14.38
N HIS A 46 -5.53 2.80 14.31
CA HIS A 46 -4.60 3.10 15.40
C HIS A 46 -4.86 4.45 16.07
N TRP A 47 -6.04 5.04 15.86
CA TRP A 47 -6.36 6.38 16.36
C TRP A 47 -6.21 6.49 17.88
N GLY A 48 -6.60 5.46 18.63
CA GLY A 48 -6.43 5.43 20.09
C GLY A 48 -4.97 5.48 20.59
N ARG A 49 -3.98 5.32 19.70
CA ARG A 49 -2.55 5.48 20.03
C ARG A 49 -2.02 6.88 19.71
N PHE A 50 -2.79 7.71 19.02
CA PHE A 50 -2.43 9.09 18.79
C PHE A 50 -2.61 9.88 20.08
N GLN A 51 -1.62 10.68 20.44
CA GLN A 51 -1.69 11.57 21.60
C GLN A 51 -2.13 12.97 21.13
N PRO A 52 -3.34 13.44 21.52
CA PRO A 52 -3.77 14.80 21.22
C PRO A 52 -2.76 15.85 21.70
N GLY A 53 -2.61 16.95 20.96
CA GLY A 53 -1.60 17.98 21.22
C GLY A 53 -0.22 17.69 20.62
N THR A 54 0.01 16.48 20.09
CA THR A 54 1.21 16.16 19.29
C THR A 54 0.99 16.42 17.80
N ASN A 55 2.06 16.31 17.00
CA ASN A 55 2.02 16.63 15.58
C ASN A 55 1.36 15.52 14.73
N LEU A 56 0.08 15.71 14.42
CA LEU A 56 -0.71 14.80 13.57
C LEU A 56 -0.07 14.55 12.21
N LYS A 57 0.48 15.58 11.56
CA LYS A 57 1.16 15.45 10.26
C LYS A 57 2.35 14.51 10.36
N ALA A 58 3.22 14.70 11.35
CA ALA A 58 4.38 13.83 11.56
C ALA A 58 3.96 12.37 11.83
N TRP A 59 2.89 12.17 12.60
CA TRP A 59 2.35 10.85 12.89
C TRP A 59 1.81 10.14 11.63
N LEU A 60 1.03 10.84 10.79
CA LEU A 60 0.55 10.30 9.52
C LEU A 60 1.70 9.95 8.56
N PHE A 61 2.72 10.81 8.46
CA PHE A 61 3.90 10.53 7.63
C PHE A 61 4.70 9.32 8.13
N LYS A 62 4.73 9.08 9.45
CA LYS A 62 5.34 7.88 10.03
C LYS A 62 4.57 6.62 9.61
N ILE A 63 3.24 6.65 9.67
CA ILE A 63 2.39 5.53 9.22
C ILE A 63 2.60 5.26 7.72
N MET A 64 2.59 6.31 6.88
CA MET A 64 2.79 6.19 5.44
C MET A 64 4.14 5.56 5.09
N LYS A 65 5.24 6.03 5.70
CA LYS A 65 6.58 5.48 5.46
C LYS A 65 6.67 4.00 5.85
N ASN A 66 6.11 3.63 7.01
CA ASN A 66 6.10 2.23 7.45
C ASN A 66 5.28 1.36 6.49
N THR A 67 4.13 1.86 6.02
CA THR A 67 3.31 1.16 5.01
C THR A 67 4.06 0.96 3.71
N PHE A 68 4.72 2.00 3.19
CA PHE A 68 5.52 1.92 1.96
C PHE A 68 6.68 0.92 2.09
N ILE A 69 7.45 0.98 3.18
CA ILE A 69 8.57 0.05 3.41
C ILE A 69 8.08 -1.41 3.42
N ASN A 70 6.93 -1.67 4.05
CA ASN A 70 6.35 -3.00 4.08
C ASN A 70 5.89 -3.46 2.70
N LEU A 71 5.26 -2.57 1.92
CA LEU A 71 4.86 -2.86 0.53
C LEU A 71 6.09 -3.21 -0.32
N TYR A 72 7.13 -2.37 -0.26
CA TYR A 72 8.37 -2.54 -1.02
C TYR A 72 9.09 -3.84 -0.66
N ARG A 73 9.16 -4.20 0.63
CA ARG A 73 9.75 -5.47 1.08
C ARG A 73 8.99 -6.68 0.54
N ARG A 74 7.64 -6.62 0.51
CA ARG A 74 6.81 -7.69 -0.06
C ARG A 74 7.04 -7.85 -1.56
N GLN A 75 7.09 -6.76 -2.31
CA GLN A 75 7.37 -6.79 -3.75
C GLN A 75 8.75 -7.41 -4.06
N LYS A 76 9.76 -7.14 -3.23
CA LYS A 76 11.10 -7.76 -3.37
C LYS A 76 11.19 -9.21 -2.92
N ALA A 77 10.32 -9.63 -2.01
CA ALA A 77 10.32 -10.98 -1.46
C ALA A 77 9.49 -11.97 -2.31
N VAL A 78 8.88 -11.52 -3.41
CA VAL A 78 8.21 -12.41 -4.37
C VAL A 78 9.27 -13.36 -4.95
N PRO A 79 9.16 -14.68 -4.73
CA PRO A 79 10.05 -15.65 -5.36
C PRO A 79 9.96 -15.51 -6.89
N PRO A 80 10.97 -15.96 -7.66
CA PRO A 80 10.80 -16.08 -9.10
C PRO A 80 9.47 -16.79 -9.37
N GLN A 81 8.60 -16.15 -10.14
CA GLN A 81 7.37 -16.82 -10.57
C GLN A 81 7.81 -18.11 -11.24
N ALA A 82 7.38 -19.25 -10.70
CA ALA A 82 7.65 -20.53 -11.33
C ALA A 82 7.14 -20.41 -12.77
N ASP A 83 8.04 -20.61 -13.73
CA ASP A 83 7.64 -20.59 -15.12
C ASP A 83 6.71 -21.79 -15.32
N PHE A 84 5.45 -21.50 -15.63
CA PHE A 84 4.46 -22.54 -15.85
C PHE A 84 4.89 -23.45 -17.01
N ALA A 85 5.65 -22.94 -17.98
CA ALA A 85 6.21 -23.74 -19.07
C ALA A 85 7.28 -24.74 -18.57
N GLU A 86 8.14 -24.32 -17.64
CA GLU A 86 9.18 -25.18 -17.03
C GLU A 86 8.54 -26.28 -16.16
N LEU A 87 7.41 -25.98 -15.51
CA LEU A 87 6.63 -26.96 -14.75
C LEU A 87 5.90 -27.97 -15.66
N GLU A 88 5.33 -27.53 -16.78
CA GLU A 88 4.71 -28.44 -17.75
C GLU A 88 5.74 -29.39 -18.37
N GLU A 89 6.91 -28.88 -18.78
CA GLU A 89 7.98 -29.69 -19.38
C GLU A 89 8.53 -30.76 -18.41
N THR A 90 8.69 -30.40 -17.12
CA THR A 90 9.12 -31.36 -16.09
C THR A 90 8.05 -32.40 -15.76
N MET A 91 6.76 -32.02 -15.77
CA MET A 91 5.66 -32.95 -15.55
C MET A 91 5.47 -33.92 -16.73
N GLU A 92 5.58 -33.45 -17.97
CA GLU A 92 5.50 -34.30 -19.17
C GLU A 92 6.65 -35.31 -19.24
N GLY A 93 7.87 -34.90 -18.88
CA GLY A 93 9.02 -35.81 -18.80
C GLY A 93 8.84 -36.93 -17.77
N GLN A 94 8.14 -36.65 -16.66
CA GLN A 94 7.82 -37.63 -15.62
C GLN A 94 6.71 -38.60 -16.04
N ILE A 95 5.72 -38.15 -16.82
CA ILE A 95 4.62 -38.99 -17.30
C ILE A 95 5.07 -39.93 -18.44
N LEU A 96 6.04 -39.51 -19.25
CA LEU A 96 6.58 -40.30 -20.37
C LEU A 96 7.64 -41.34 -19.94
N SER A 97 8.01 -41.39 -18.66
CA SER A 97 9.00 -42.32 -18.12
C SER A 97 8.42 -43.53 -17.35
N GLU A 98 7.09 -43.67 -17.32
CA GLU A 98 6.35 -44.88 -16.87
C GLU A 98 5.77 -45.66 -18.05
#